data_AF-A0A4Q5LVH6-F1
#
_entry.id   AF-A0A4Q5LVH6-F1
#
_cell.length_a   1.000
_cell.length_b   1.000
_cell.length_c   1.000
_cell.angle_alpha   90.00
_cell.angle_beta   90.00
_cell.angle_gamma   90.00
#
_symmetry.space_group_name_H-M   'P 1'
#
loop_
_entity.id
_entity.type
_entity.pdbx_description
1 polymer ?
#
loop_
_entity_poly.entity_id
_entity_poly.type
_entity_poly.pdbx_seq_one_letter_code
_entity_poly.pdbx_strand_id
1 'polypeptide(L)'
;MKNNLLKIASLCIALGLAVTACTKDPDNDSVTPDAQSAAVVADNQTIQDESEDVYDLVDDVTFLPFGGRNFRETGETGGGDKGKHGGHFPSLGIGWDKPWRGRFDNCADVSKTVANNTITIVYDYTSVADGVCNDKAVGGKMTITIPVKPDSGFTGTLTRTVSYENLKRDTLVINGTHTITTTVASGKATASEKLANITITNTNTNKVITYTSTKKRVIDNKGTTTKDDDESQTTGTTNAKGSDGTEFTATITQTLIVKHSCKDARGFPVSGTIEIKPVSGDTKIVDYGDGTCDLKYTVTVNGVTEEKEKTKPEKRKKG
;
A
#
# COMPACT_ATOMS: atom_id res chain seq x y z
N MET A 1 8.05 76.39 30.63
CA MET A 1 6.67 76.29 30.14
C MET A 1 6.15 74.90 30.51
N LYS A 2 4.97 74.85 31.13
CA LYS A 2 3.93 73.79 31.13
C LYS A 2 4.22 72.52 30.31
N ASN A 3 3.80 71.31 30.67
CA ASN A 3 3.24 70.64 31.85
C ASN A 3 3.07 69.15 31.45
N ASN A 4 2.76 68.29 32.41
CA ASN A 4 2.18 66.92 32.31
C ASN A 4 3.19 65.76 32.20
N LEU A 5 3.54 65.07 33.29
CA LEU A 5 2.77 64.08 34.07
C LEU A 5 2.09 63.00 33.20
N LEU A 6 2.59 61.77 33.26
CA LEU A 6 1.86 60.69 33.94
C LEU A 6 2.83 59.61 34.47
N LYS A 7 2.46 59.06 35.62
CA LYS A 7 3.23 58.19 36.52
C LYS A 7 2.93 56.71 36.25
N ILE A 8 3.97 55.89 36.45
CA ILE A 8 4.03 54.62 37.20
C ILE A 8 3.06 53.48 36.81
N ALA A 9 3.64 52.34 36.41
CA ALA A 9 3.38 51.04 37.05
C ALA A 9 4.50 50.04 36.72
N SER A 10 5.30 49.68 37.72
CA SER A 10 6.14 48.49 37.73
C SER A 10 5.27 47.24 37.73
N LEU A 11 5.65 46.23 36.95
CA LEU A 11 5.35 44.85 37.30
C LEU A 11 6.54 43.96 36.89
N CYS A 12 7.35 43.60 37.88
CA CYS A 12 8.29 42.50 37.80
C CYS A 12 7.48 41.20 37.72
N ILE A 13 7.68 40.41 36.67
CA ILE A 13 7.45 38.97 36.70
C ILE A 13 8.70 38.32 36.12
N ALA A 14 9.57 37.90 37.02
CA ALA A 14 10.53 36.84 36.76
C ALA A 14 9.77 35.51 36.83
N LEU A 15 9.83 34.66 35.80
CA LEU A 15 9.57 33.22 35.96
C LEU A 15 10.04 32.43 34.72
N GLY A 16 11.12 31.65 34.92
CA GLY A 16 11.23 30.28 34.42
C GLY A 16 11.63 30.06 32.97
N LEU A 17 12.92 30.21 32.65
CA LEU A 17 13.55 29.41 31.60
C LEU A 17 13.67 27.96 32.10
N ALA A 18 12.70 27.11 31.75
CA ALA A 18 12.84 25.67 31.90
C ALA A 18 13.62 25.13 30.69
N VAL A 19 14.94 25.04 30.84
CA VAL A 19 15.80 24.26 29.96
C VAL A 19 15.74 22.83 30.47
N THR A 20 14.90 21.97 29.88
CA THR A 20 14.94 20.53 30.17
C THR A 20 16.09 19.91 29.39
N ALA A 21 17.26 19.89 30.03
CA ALA A 21 18.33 18.98 29.67
C ALA A 21 17.88 17.55 30.04
N CYS A 22 17.76 16.67 29.05
CA CYS A 22 17.59 15.23 29.30
C CYS A 22 18.91 14.68 29.86
N THR A 23 18.99 14.49 31.17
CA THR A 23 19.94 13.55 31.77
C THR A 23 19.44 12.14 31.48
N LYS A 24 20.24 11.35 30.75
CA LYS A 24 20.05 9.91 30.62
C LYS A 24 20.30 9.27 31.98
N ASP A 25 19.27 8.72 32.60
CA ASP A 25 19.40 7.63 33.56
C ASP A 25 19.23 6.29 32.80
N PRO A 26 20.06 5.27 33.10
CA PRO A 26 19.91 3.95 32.52
C PRO A 26 18.81 3.17 33.27
N ASP A 27 18.11 2.30 32.54
CA ASP A 27 17.13 1.33 33.04
C ASP A 27 15.75 1.86 33.47
N ASN A 28 14.91 2.21 32.49
CA ASN A 28 13.47 1.90 32.53
C ASN A 28 12.82 2.02 31.13
N ASP A 29 12.59 0.90 30.47
CA ASP A 29 11.87 0.76 29.19
C ASP A 29 10.36 1.02 29.37
N SER A 30 9.99 2.26 29.68
CA SER A 30 8.60 2.71 29.65
C SER A 30 8.44 3.78 28.57
N VAL A 31 8.07 3.33 27.37
CA VAL A 31 7.63 4.21 26.28
C VAL A 31 6.40 4.96 26.79
N THR A 32 6.43 6.29 26.76
CA THR A 32 5.29 7.12 27.20
C THR A 32 4.06 6.88 26.32
N PRO A 33 2.82 7.03 26.84
CA PRO A 33 1.59 6.83 26.07
C PRO A 33 1.52 7.66 24.77
N ASP A 34 2.16 8.83 24.75
CA ASP A 34 2.24 9.71 23.58
C ASP A 34 3.17 9.18 22.47
N ALA A 35 4.23 8.44 22.83
CA ALA A 35 5.13 7.82 21.85
C ALA A 35 4.54 6.53 21.26
N GLN A 36 3.79 5.75 22.06
CA GLN A 36 3.01 4.61 21.58
C GLN A 36 1.85 5.06 20.66
N SER A 37 1.26 6.23 20.93
CA SER A 37 0.13 6.74 20.15
C SER A 37 0.52 7.15 18.72
N ALA A 38 1.73 7.65 18.50
CA ALA A 38 2.23 8.01 17.17
C ALA A 38 2.70 6.80 16.35
N ALA A 39 3.28 5.78 17.00
CA ALA A 39 3.82 4.61 16.33
C ALA A 39 2.73 3.79 15.62
N VAL A 40 1.63 3.46 16.31
CA VAL A 40 0.54 2.65 15.72
C VAL A 40 -0.14 3.32 14.52
N VAL A 41 -0.20 4.66 14.49
CA VAL A 41 -0.76 5.41 13.36
C VAL A 41 0.19 5.35 12.15
N ALA A 42 1.49 5.54 12.37
CA ALA A 42 2.50 5.43 11.32
C ALA A 42 2.60 4.00 10.77
N ASP A 43 2.53 3.00 11.65
CA ASP A 43 2.54 1.59 11.28
C ASP A 43 1.29 1.23 10.47
N ASN A 44 0.10 1.71 10.88
CA ASN A 44 -1.11 1.51 10.11
C ASN A 44 -1.03 2.19 8.73
N GLN A 45 -0.45 3.39 8.63
CA GLN A 45 -0.24 4.03 7.33
C GLN A 45 0.69 3.21 6.43
N THR A 46 1.78 2.67 6.98
CA THR A 46 2.69 1.77 6.27
C THR A 46 1.97 0.52 5.77
N ILE A 47 1.10 -0.07 6.61
CA ILE A 47 0.26 -1.21 6.21
C ILE A 47 -0.67 -0.84 5.04
N GLN A 48 -1.31 0.33 5.08
CA GLN A 48 -2.21 0.75 3.99
C GLN A 48 -1.43 0.93 2.69
N ASP A 49 -0.33 1.67 2.72
CA ASP A 49 0.50 1.98 1.56
C ASP A 49 1.03 0.71 0.88
N GLU A 50 1.61 -0.23 1.65
CA GLU A 50 2.14 -1.48 1.07
C GLU A 50 1.04 -2.39 0.54
N SER A 51 -0.12 -2.44 1.21
CA SER A 51 -1.24 -3.24 0.72
C SER A 51 -1.80 -2.71 -0.61
N GLU A 52 -1.85 -1.39 -0.78
CA GLU A 52 -2.36 -0.73 -1.99
C GLU A 52 -1.39 -0.88 -3.15
N ASP A 53 -0.10 -0.63 -2.93
CA ASP A 53 0.94 -0.78 -3.95
C ASP A 53 0.95 -2.18 -4.57
N VAL A 54 0.74 -3.21 -3.74
CA VAL A 54 0.65 -4.57 -4.25
C VAL A 54 -0.67 -4.83 -4.97
N TYR A 55 -1.80 -4.35 -4.44
CA TYR A 55 -3.09 -4.51 -5.12
C TYR A 55 -3.01 -3.95 -6.55
N ASP A 56 -2.51 -2.73 -6.69
CA ASP A 56 -2.27 -2.06 -7.97
C ASP A 56 -1.39 -2.90 -8.90
N LEU A 57 -0.27 -3.43 -8.39
CA LEU A 57 0.63 -4.26 -9.18
C LEU A 57 -0.05 -5.54 -9.66
N VAL A 58 -0.78 -6.22 -8.78
CA VAL A 58 -1.48 -7.46 -9.10
C VAL A 58 -2.58 -7.19 -10.12
N ASP A 59 -3.30 -6.09 -10.00
CA ASP A 59 -4.32 -5.70 -10.96
C ASP A 59 -3.73 -5.39 -12.35
N ASP A 60 -2.66 -4.58 -12.39
CA ASP A 60 -1.95 -4.21 -13.63
C ASP A 60 -1.42 -5.47 -14.37
N VAL A 61 -0.91 -6.48 -13.65
CA VAL A 61 -0.29 -7.68 -14.26
C VAL A 61 -1.28 -8.80 -14.58
N THR A 62 -2.39 -8.89 -13.84
CA THR A 62 -3.40 -9.94 -14.06
C THR A 62 -4.50 -9.53 -15.05
N PHE A 63 -4.45 -8.28 -15.53
CA PHE A 63 -5.27 -7.74 -16.62
C PHE A 63 -6.75 -8.15 -16.52
N LEU A 64 -7.37 -7.86 -15.38
CA LEU A 64 -8.81 -7.83 -15.23
C LEU A 64 -9.31 -6.39 -15.15
N PRO A 65 -9.29 -5.59 -16.22
CA PRO A 65 -10.15 -4.43 -16.19
C PRO A 65 -11.58 -4.93 -16.35
N PHE A 66 -12.50 -4.31 -15.62
CA PHE A 66 -13.94 -4.31 -15.92
C PHE A 66 -14.25 -3.59 -17.26
N GLY A 67 -13.39 -3.73 -18.26
CA GLY A 67 -13.41 -3.07 -19.57
C GLY A 67 -12.29 -3.65 -20.44
N GLY A 68 -12.61 -4.69 -21.21
CA GLY A 68 -11.67 -5.71 -21.68
C GLY A 68 -10.37 -5.24 -22.33
N ARG A 69 -9.27 -5.92 -21.98
CA ARG A 69 -8.32 -6.44 -22.98
C ARG A 69 -8.04 -7.90 -22.69
N ASN A 70 -7.86 -8.65 -23.77
CA ASN A 70 -7.93 -10.10 -23.81
C ASN A 70 -6.65 -10.75 -23.27
N PHE A 71 -6.69 -11.31 -22.06
CA PHE A 71 -5.86 -12.48 -21.77
C PHE A 71 -6.66 -13.72 -22.19
N ARG A 72 -6.59 -14.05 -23.49
CA ARG A 72 -7.07 -15.36 -23.97
C ARG A 72 -5.88 -16.31 -23.91
N GLU A 73 -5.77 -17.08 -22.84
CA GLU A 73 -4.89 -18.24 -22.83
C GLU A 73 -5.76 -19.50 -22.83
N THR A 74 -5.96 -20.03 -24.03
CA THR A 74 -6.37 -21.42 -24.18
C THR A 74 -5.21 -22.28 -23.69
N GLY A 75 -5.48 -23.21 -22.77
CA GLY A 75 -4.48 -24.12 -22.21
C GLY A 75 -3.96 -25.13 -23.23
N GLU A 76 -3.26 -24.67 -24.26
CA GLU A 76 -2.52 -25.55 -25.17
C GLU A 76 -1.11 -25.79 -24.64
N THR A 77 -0.96 -26.94 -24.01
CA THR A 77 0.31 -27.66 -23.91
C THR A 77 0.70 -28.14 -25.31
N GLY A 78 1.33 -27.27 -26.10
CA GLY A 78 1.91 -27.62 -27.40
C GLY A 78 3.42 -27.58 -27.33
N GLY A 79 4.07 -28.71 -27.02
CA GLY A 79 5.50 -28.87 -27.24
C GLY A 79 5.81 -28.77 -28.73
N GLY A 80 6.68 -27.85 -29.12
CA GLY A 80 7.09 -27.70 -30.51
C GLY A 80 7.94 -26.46 -30.73
N ASP A 81 9.21 -26.70 -31.07
CA ASP A 81 10.22 -25.79 -31.60
C ASP A 81 10.72 -24.60 -30.76
N LYS A 82 11.96 -24.78 -30.28
CA LYS A 82 12.88 -23.69 -29.99
C LYS A 82 13.29 -23.02 -31.31
N GLY A 83 12.45 -22.14 -31.82
CA GLY A 83 12.82 -21.36 -32.99
C GLY A 83 11.63 -20.70 -33.63
N LYS A 84 11.54 -19.37 -33.45
CA LYS A 84 10.89 -18.44 -34.37
C LYS A 84 9.48 -18.86 -34.79
N HIS A 85 8.46 -18.46 -34.02
CA HIS A 85 7.13 -17.96 -34.45
C HIS A 85 6.22 -17.94 -33.21
N GLY A 86 6.45 -16.97 -32.32
CA GLY A 86 5.63 -16.75 -31.13
C GLY A 86 4.26 -16.18 -31.48
N GLY A 87 3.21 -16.77 -30.90
CA GLY A 87 1.81 -16.39 -31.07
C GLY A 87 1.59 -14.88 -30.91
N HIS A 88 0.90 -14.32 -31.90
CA HIS A 88 0.65 -12.90 -32.06
C HIS A 88 -0.44 -12.44 -31.06
N PHE A 89 -0.06 -11.66 -30.04
CA PHE A 89 -1.00 -10.86 -29.23
C PHE A 89 -1.35 -9.59 -30.00
N PRO A 90 -2.61 -9.35 -30.42
CA PRO A 90 -2.96 -8.10 -31.08
C PRO A 90 -3.21 -7.00 -30.02
N SER A 91 -2.49 -5.89 -30.19
CA SER A 91 -2.77 -4.51 -29.71
C SER A 91 -2.23 -3.97 -28.36
N LEU A 92 -1.12 -4.50 -27.82
CA LEU A 92 -0.26 -3.68 -26.93
C LEU A 92 1.17 -3.45 -27.43
N GLY A 93 1.55 -3.96 -28.61
CA GLY A 93 2.89 -3.68 -29.17
C GLY A 93 4.05 -4.20 -28.31
N ILE A 94 3.79 -5.21 -27.47
CA ILE A 94 4.79 -5.85 -26.61
C ILE A 94 5.18 -7.17 -27.27
N GLY A 95 6.27 -7.15 -28.04
CA GLY A 95 6.89 -8.35 -28.59
C GLY A 95 7.53 -9.21 -27.49
N TRP A 96 7.43 -10.52 -27.66
CA TRP A 96 7.91 -11.58 -26.75
C TRP A 96 9.43 -11.63 -26.53
N ASP A 97 10.17 -10.80 -27.26
CA ASP A 97 11.63 -10.70 -27.21
C ASP A 97 12.10 -9.61 -26.23
N LYS A 98 11.17 -9.01 -25.49
CA LYS A 98 11.47 -8.02 -24.45
C LYS A 98 11.02 -8.55 -23.09
N PRO A 99 11.89 -8.55 -22.05
CA PRO A 99 11.46 -8.85 -20.69
C PRO A 99 10.28 -7.94 -20.32
N TRP A 100 9.31 -8.53 -19.61
CA TRP A 100 8.13 -7.83 -19.11
C TRP A 100 8.58 -6.56 -18.37
N ARG A 101 8.20 -5.39 -18.89
CA ARG A 101 8.50 -4.10 -18.26
C ARG A 101 7.59 -3.91 -17.05
N GLY A 102 7.97 -4.48 -15.92
CA GLY A 102 7.40 -4.09 -14.63
C GLY A 102 7.62 -2.60 -14.36
N ARG A 103 6.92 -2.04 -13.38
CA ARG A 103 7.08 -0.66 -12.87
C ARG A 103 8.52 -0.31 -12.38
N PHE A 104 9.47 -1.26 -12.50
CA PHE A 104 10.86 -1.22 -12.04
C PHE A 104 11.88 -1.58 -13.14
N ASP A 105 11.74 -1.00 -14.35
CA ASP A 105 12.75 -1.00 -15.44
C ASP A 105 13.49 -2.32 -15.75
N ASN A 106 12.81 -3.47 -15.66
CA ASN A 106 13.33 -4.83 -15.92
C ASN A 106 14.31 -5.38 -14.87
N CYS A 107 14.22 -4.96 -13.61
CA CYS A 107 15.14 -5.47 -12.59
C CYS A 107 14.82 -6.90 -12.13
N ALA A 108 13.56 -7.33 -12.14
CA ALA A 108 13.25 -8.73 -11.82
C ALA A 108 13.43 -9.65 -13.03
N ASP A 109 13.97 -10.84 -12.77
CA ASP A 109 13.76 -11.99 -13.64
C ASP A 109 12.30 -12.43 -13.52
N VAL A 110 11.52 -12.20 -14.59
CA VAL A 110 10.10 -12.56 -14.62
C VAL A 110 9.93 -13.88 -15.36
N SER A 111 9.36 -14.87 -14.67
CA SER A 111 8.99 -16.14 -15.29
C SER A 111 7.49 -16.37 -15.22
N LYS A 112 6.99 -17.15 -16.18
CA LYS A 112 5.59 -17.54 -16.26
C LYS A 112 5.49 -19.02 -16.59
N THR A 113 4.69 -19.74 -15.81
CA THR A 113 4.37 -21.15 -16.05
C THR A 113 2.87 -21.35 -16.07
N VAL A 114 2.40 -22.21 -16.97
CA VAL A 114 0.99 -22.62 -17.02
C VAL A 114 0.94 -24.13 -16.81
N ALA A 115 0.31 -24.56 -15.72
CA ALA A 115 0.15 -25.96 -15.37
C ALA A 115 -1.15 -26.15 -14.57
N ASN A 116 -1.84 -27.27 -14.76
CA ASN A 116 -3.04 -27.62 -13.99
C ASN A 116 -4.10 -26.49 -13.94
N ASN A 117 -4.39 -25.88 -15.10
CA ASN A 117 -5.34 -24.77 -15.23
C ASN A 117 -4.99 -23.54 -14.35
N THR A 118 -3.72 -23.39 -14.01
CA THR A 118 -3.19 -22.32 -13.16
C THR A 118 -2.02 -21.65 -13.87
N ILE A 119 -2.03 -20.33 -13.87
CA ILE A 119 -0.93 -19.48 -14.32
C ILE A 119 -0.18 -19.03 -13.07
N THR A 120 1.14 -19.27 -13.07
CA THR A 120 2.04 -18.77 -12.04
C THR A 120 3.00 -17.77 -12.68
N ILE A 121 3.08 -16.58 -12.11
CA ILE A 121 4.00 -15.51 -12.50
C ILE A 121 4.94 -15.27 -11.33
N VAL A 122 6.25 -15.38 -11.54
CA VAL A 122 7.26 -15.13 -10.51
C VAL A 122 8.06 -13.90 -10.91
N TYR A 123 8.12 -12.92 -10.01
CA TYR A 123 9.05 -11.80 -10.06
C TYR A 123 10.20 -12.11 -9.11
N ASP A 124 11.36 -12.43 -9.66
CA ASP A 124 12.54 -12.79 -8.89
C ASP A 124 13.56 -11.65 -8.96
N TYR A 125 13.80 -10.99 -7.82
CA TYR A 125 14.78 -9.91 -7.70
C TYR A 125 16.10 -10.41 -7.08
N THR A 126 16.27 -11.72 -6.85
CA THR A 126 17.45 -12.27 -6.18
C THR A 126 18.73 -12.21 -7.02
N SER A 127 18.59 -12.11 -8.35
CA SER A 127 19.68 -12.00 -9.32
C SER A 127 20.07 -10.55 -9.63
N VAL A 128 19.40 -9.55 -9.03
CA VAL A 128 19.72 -8.13 -9.27
C VAL A 128 21.12 -7.81 -8.75
N ALA A 129 22.00 -7.35 -9.64
CA ALA A 129 23.35 -6.93 -9.29
C ALA A 129 23.32 -5.90 -8.15
N ASP A 130 24.16 -6.13 -7.13
CA ASP A 130 24.26 -5.33 -5.91
C ASP A 130 22.95 -5.16 -5.11
N GLY A 131 21.87 -5.87 -5.48
CA GLY A 131 20.55 -5.69 -4.88
C GLY A 131 19.98 -4.28 -5.07
N VAL A 132 20.39 -3.58 -6.14
CA VAL A 132 19.95 -2.21 -6.42
C VAL A 132 19.40 -2.11 -7.84
N CYS A 133 18.23 -1.49 -7.96
CA CYS A 133 17.52 -1.22 -9.19
C CYS A 133 17.19 0.27 -9.25
N ASN A 134 17.77 1.02 -10.19
CA ASN A 134 17.57 2.48 -10.31
C ASN A 134 17.72 3.22 -8.98
N ASP A 135 18.82 2.95 -8.26
CA ASP A 135 19.12 3.50 -6.94
C ASP A 135 18.17 3.07 -5.80
N LYS A 136 17.26 2.13 -6.06
CA LYS A 136 16.38 1.54 -5.06
C LYS A 136 16.86 0.16 -4.67
N ALA A 137 16.96 -0.11 -3.38
CA ALA A 137 17.28 -1.45 -2.92
C ALA A 137 16.12 -2.41 -3.23
N VAL A 138 16.41 -3.52 -3.91
CA VAL A 138 15.43 -4.54 -4.29
C VAL A 138 15.97 -5.95 -3.98
N GLY A 139 15.09 -6.93 -3.90
CA GLY A 139 15.49 -8.30 -3.58
C GLY A 139 14.30 -9.22 -3.28
N GLY A 140 14.60 -10.50 -3.06
CA GLY A 140 13.59 -11.52 -2.77
C GLY A 140 12.68 -11.82 -3.97
N LYS A 141 11.52 -12.41 -3.68
CA LYS A 141 10.59 -12.89 -4.71
C LYS A 141 9.15 -12.52 -4.41
N MET A 142 8.38 -12.29 -5.46
CA MET A 142 6.93 -12.22 -5.43
C MET A 142 6.36 -13.22 -6.41
N THR A 143 5.49 -14.12 -5.95
CA THR A 143 4.82 -15.10 -6.81
C THR A 143 3.33 -14.85 -6.84
N ILE A 144 2.77 -14.72 -8.04
CA ILE A 144 1.35 -14.54 -8.28
C ILE A 144 0.81 -15.82 -8.92
N THR A 145 -0.24 -16.38 -8.34
CA THR A 145 -0.94 -17.56 -8.83
C THR A 145 -2.37 -17.19 -9.15
N ILE A 146 -2.81 -17.45 -10.37
CA ILE A 146 -4.16 -17.17 -10.84
C ILE A 146 -4.70 -18.38 -11.62
N PRO A 147 -6.00 -18.70 -11.55
CA PRO A 147 -6.59 -19.67 -12.47
C PRO A 147 -6.47 -19.14 -13.90
N VAL A 148 -6.32 -20.04 -14.88
CA VAL A 148 -6.46 -19.69 -16.29
C VAL A 148 -7.86 -19.07 -16.47
N LYS A 149 -7.89 -17.89 -17.10
CA LYS A 149 -9.11 -17.10 -17.26
C LYS A 149 -10.18 -17.93 -17.99
N PRO A 150 -11.42 -17.98 -17.49
CA PRO A 150 -12.55 -18.44 -18.28
C PRO A 150 -12.86 -17.41 -19.37
N ASP A 151 -13.58 -17.84 -20.39
CA ASP A 151 -14.03 -17.10 -21.57
C ASP A 151 -14.59 -15.68 -21.31
N SER A 152 -14.66 -14.86 -22.36
CA SER A 152 -14.99 -13.42 -22.29
C SER A 152 -16.38 -13.08 -21.69
N GLY A 153 -17.22 -14.09 -21.46
CA GLY A 153 -18.52 -13.98 -20.78
C GLY A 153 -18.53 -14.48 -19.33
N PHE A 154 -17.37 -14.70 -18.71
CA PHE A 154 -17.28 -15.29 -17.37
C PHE A 154 -18.08 -14.49 -16.33
N THR A 155 -18.97 -15.21 -15.65
CA THR A 155 -19.60 -14.79 -14.40
C THR A 155 -19.25 -15.83 -13.35
N GLY A 156 -18.86 -15.38 -12.16
CA GLY A 156 -18.38 -16.28 -11.12
C GLY A 156 -17.23 -15.69 -10.30
N THR A 157 -16.53 -16.55 -9.58
CA THR A 157 -15.49 -16.15 -8.63
C THR A 157 -14.13 -16.63 -9.08
N LEU A 158 -13.15 -15.73 -9.08
CA LEU A 158 -11.73 -16.02 -9.34
C LEU A 158 -10.93 -15.70 -8.09
N THR A 159 -10.02 -16.60 -7.71
CA THR A 159 -9.13 -16.37 -6.57
C THR A 159 -7.69 -16.28 -7.06
N ARG A 160 -7.05 -15.18 -6.70
CA ARG A 160 -5.63 -14.90 -6.97
C ARG A 160 -4.89 -15.00 -5.66
N THR A 161 -3.69 -15.56 -5.69
CA THR A 161 -2.83 -15.64 -4.50
C THR A 161 -1.48 -15.05 -4.82
N VAL A 162 -1.03 -14.14 -3.98
CA VAL A 162 0.27 -13.51 -4.03
C VAL A 162 1.05 -13.96 -2.81
N SER A 163 2.25 -14.49 -3.00
CA SER A 163 3.18 -14.77 -1.91
C SER A 163 4.40 -13.87 -2.01
N TYR A 164 4.86 -13.40 -0.87
CA TYR A 164 6.08 -12.60 -0.72
C TYR A 164 7.12 -13.43 0.02
N GLU A 165 8.29 -13.56 -0.57
CA GLU A 165 9.44 -14.25 0.01
C GLU A 165 10.61 -13.27 0.08
N ASN A 166 10.81 -12.69 1.25
CA ASN A 166 11.79 -11.64 1.52
C ASN A 166 11.78 -10.52 0.48
N LEU A 167 10.57 -10.17 -0.01
CA LEU A 167 10.42 -9.17 -1.05
C LEU A 167 10.91 -7.83 -0.50
N LYS A 168 12.03 -7.35 -1.03
CA LYS A 168 12.66 -6.12 -0.58
C LYS A 168 12.30 -4.98 -1.52
N ARG A 169 11.81 -3.88 -0.94
CA ARG A 169 11.57 -2.61 -1.61
C ARG A 169 12.12 -1.50 -0.73
N ASP A 170 13.16 -0.83 -1.22
CA ASP A 170 13.90 0.18 -0.47
C ASP A 170 14.33 -0.36 0.90
N THR A 171 13.81 0.22 1.98
CA THR A 171 14.16 -0.17 3.35
C THR A 171 13.27 -1.26 3.91
N LEU A 172 12.22 -1.67 3.21
CA LEU A 172 11.21 -2.61 3.70
C LEU A 172 11.43 -4.00 3.10
N VAL A 173 11.27 -5.03 3.93
CA VAL A 173 11.26 -6.45 3.54
C VAL A 173 9.92 -7.04 3.94
N ILE A 174 9.22 -7.63 2.96
CA ILE A 174 7.85 -8.12 3.09
C ILE A 174 7.83 -9.64 2.94
N ASN A 175 7.11 -10.29 3.85
CA ASN A 175 6.82 -11.72 3.84
C ASN A 175 5.32 -11.96 4.06
N GLY A 176 4.82 -13.08 3.56
CA GLY A 176 3.45 -13.55 3.83
C GLY A 176 2.63 -13.75 2.56
N THR A 177 1.30 -13.82 2.72
CA THR A 177 0.39 -14.15 1.62
C THR A 177 -0.78 -13.19 1.53
N HIS A 178 -1.10 -12.76 0.31
CA HIS A 178 -2.27 -11.96 -0.02
C HIS A 178 -3.17 -12.74 -0.98
N THR A 179 -4.38 -13.07 -0.55
CA THR A 179 -5.40 -13.73 -1.37
C THR A 179 -6.46 -12.72 -1.79
N ILE A 180 -6.72 -12.61 -3.09
CA ILE A 180 -7.72 -11.72 -3.66
C ILE A 180 -8.78 -12.55 -4.38
N THR A 181 -9.98 -12.60 -3.82
CA THR A 181 -11.13 -13.27 -4.39
C THR A 181 -12.05 -12.26 -5.05
N THR A 182 -12.15 -12.32 -6.37
CA THR A 182 -12.96 -11.40 -7.17
C THR A 182 -14.20 -12.12 -7.67
N THR A 183 -15.38 -11.60 -7.33
CA THR A 183 -16.65 -12.08 -7.86
C THR A 183 -17.15 -11.12 -8.94
N VAL A 184 -17.34 -11.65 -10.13
CA VAL A 184 -17.91 -10.93 -11.28
C VAL A 184 -19.38 -11.29 -11.42
N ALA A 185 -20.25 -10.31 -11.27
CA ALA A 185 -21.70 -10.45 -11.41
C ALA A 185 -22.27 -9.26 -12.19
N SER A 186 -23.06 -9.53 -13.24
CA SER A 186 -23.73 -8.50 -14.05
C SER A 186 -22.80 -7.37 -14.54
N GLY A 187 -21.58 -7.72 -14.95
CA GLY A 187 -20.58 -6.76 -15.44
C GLY A 187 -19.87 -5.92 -14.37
N LYS A 188 -20.20 -6.11 -13.09
CA LYS A 188 -19.49 -5.50 -11.96
C LYS A 188 -18.62 -6.55 -11.29
N ALA A 189 -17.53 -6.13 -10.64
CA ALA A 189 -16.96 -6.97 -9.60
C ALA A 189 -16.71 -6.29 -8.29
N THR A 190 -16.61 -7.18 -7.33
CA THR A 190 -16.22 -6.91 -5.97
C THR A 190 -15.06 -7.84 -5.65
N ALA A 191 -13.99 -7.27 -5.12
CA ALA A 191 -12.85 -8.02 -4.60
C ALA A 191 -12.97 -8.15 -3.09
N SER A 192 -12.70 -9.35 -2.59
CA SER A 192 -12.48 -9.63 -1.17
C SER A 192 -11.02 -10.00 -1.00
N GLU A 193 -10.31 -9.23 -0.20
CA GLU A 193 -8.88 -9.33 0.03
C GLU A 193 -8.64 -9.91 1.42
N LYS A 194 -7.77 -10.92 1.51
CA LYS A 194 -7.30 -11.51 2.75
C LYS A 194 -5.78 -11.51 2.76
N LEU A 195 -5.20 -10.68 3.60
CA LEU A 195 -3.76 -10.64 3.87
C LEU A 195 -3.50 -11.46 5.12
N ALA A 196 -2.74 -12.54 5.00
CA ALA A 196 -2.51 -13.50 6.07
C ALA A 196 -1.02 -13.57 6.42
N ASN A 197 -0.72 -13.45 7.72
CA ASN A 197 0.62 -13.54 8.28
C ASN A 197 1.63 -12.61 7.59
N ILE A 198 1.21 -11.39 7.25
CA ILE A 198 2.12 -10.44 6.63
C ILE A 198 3.11 -9.94 7.67
N THR A 199 4.38 -9.88 7.29
CA THR A 199 5.45 -9.26 8.06
C THR A 199 6.13 -8.20 7.22
N ILE A 200 6.24 -6.98 7.74
CA ILE A 200 6.99 -5.87 7.16
C ILE A 200 8.15 -5.57 8.11
N THR A 201 9.38 -5.75 7.64
CA THR A 201 10.60 -5.45 8.40
C THR A 201 11.28 -4.23 7.81
N ASN A 202 11.51 -3.20 8.63
CA ASN A 202 12.32 -2.06 8.22
C ASN A 202 13.79 -2.36 8.52
N THR A 203 14.59 -2.50 7.47
CA THR A 203 16.02 -2.85 7.53
C THR A 203 16.92 -1.76 8.12
N ASN A 204 16.47 -0.50 8.14
CA ASN A 204 17.23 0.59 8.76
C ASN A 204 17.05 0.61 10.29
N THR A 205 15.85 0.28 10.78
CA THR A 205 15.52 0.36 12.21
C THR A 205 15.43 -0.99 12.90
N ASN A 206 15.48 -2.09 12.13
CA ASN A 206 15.19 -3.46 12.56
C ASN A 206 13.82 -3.64 13.23
N LYS A 207 12.90 -2.69 13.04
CA LYS A 207 11.54 -2.81 13.56
C LYS A 207 10.68 -3.66 12.63
N VAL A 208 9.75 -4.40 13.23
CA VAL A 208 8.92 -5.37 12.53
C VAL A 208 7.46 -5.10 12.83
N ILE A 209 6.65 -5.00 11.78
CA ILE A 209 5.19 -4.96 11.85
C ILE A 209 4.67 -6.32 11.37
N THR A 210 3.79 -6.96 12.13
CA THR A 210 3.10 -8.17 11.70
C THR A 210 1.61 -7.94 11.67
N TYR A 211 0.89 -8.36 10.62
CA TYR A 211 -0.55 -8.15 10.55
C TYR A 211 -1.30 -9.20 9.74
N THR A 212 -2.60 -9.27 9.99
CA THR A 212 -3.58 -9.96 9.16
C THR A 212 -4.73 -9.00 8.89
N SER A 213 -5.19 -8.94 7.64
CA SER A 213 -6.22 -7.99 7.21
C SER A 213 -7.28 -8.70 6.36
N THR A 214 -8.52 -8.28 6.52
CA THR A 214 -9.62 -8.66 5.63
C THR A 214 -10.25 -7.37 5.12
N LYS A 215 -10.18 -7.16 3.80
CA LYS A 215 -10.75 -5.98 3.13
C LYS A 215 -11.73 -6.39 2.06
N LYS A 216 -12.70 -5.53 1.78
CA LYS A 216 -13.60 -5.62 0.65
C LYS A 216 -13.41 -4.38 -0.18
N ARG A 217 -13.12 -4.56 -1.47
CA ARG A 217 -12.94 -3.48 -2.44
C ARG A 217 -13.97 -3.58 -3.54
N VAL A 218 -14.59 -2.45 -3.85
CA VAL A 218 -15.46 -2.27 -5.01
C VAL A 218 -14.80 -1.24 -5.91
N ILE A 219 -14.65 -1.56 -7.19
CA ILE A 219 -14.13 -0.63 -8.20
C ILE A 219 -15.30 -0.14 -9.04
N ASP A 220 -15.42 1.16 -9.16
CA ASP A 220 -16.34 1.84 -10.08
C ASP A 220 -15.52 2.38 -11.25
N ASN A 221 -15.68 1.73 -12.41
CA ASN A 221 -14.98 2.09 -13.64
C ASN A 221 -15.67 3.23 -14.42
N LYS A 222 -16.74 3.80 -13.86
CA LYS A 222 -17.57 4.86 -14.49
C LYS A 222 -18.06 4.54 -15.91
N GLY A 223 -18.00 3.27 -16.33
CA GLY A 223 -18.30 2.82 -17.69
C GLY A 223 -17.31 3.29 -18.76
N THR A 224 -16.12 3.79 -18.40
CA THR A 224 -15.11 4.23 -19.36
C THR A 224 -14.11 3.11 -19.69
N THR A 225 -13.32 3.33 -20.75
CA THR A 225 -12.28 2.38 -21.18
C THR A 225 -10.92 2.68 -20.53
N THR A 226 -10.82 3.77 -19.79
CA THR A 226 -9.57 4.27 -19.19
C THR A 226 -9.72 4.28 -17.69
N LYS A 227 -8.68 3.87 -16.95
CA LYS A 227 -8.74 3.92 -15.49
C LYS A 227 -8.64 5.32 -14.88
N ASP A 228 -8.50 6.37 -15.69
CA ASP A 228 -8.20 7.72 -15.21
C ASP A 228 -9.35 8.34 -14.39
N ASP A 229 -10.58 7.87 -14.54
CA ASP A 229 -11.75 8.28 -13.76
C ASP A 229 -12.29 7.20 -12.81
N ASP A 230 -11.58 6.07 -12.71
CA ASP A 230 -11.93 4.98 -11.82
C ASP A 230 -11.84 5.41 -10.35
N GLU A 231 -12.76 4.89 -9.54
CA GLU A 231 -12.76 5.05 -8.09
C GLU A 231 -12.82 3.69 -7.42
N SER A 232 -12.02 3.48 -6.37
CA SER A 232 -12.11 2.29 -5.54
C SER A 232 -12.62 2.63 -4.14
N GLN A 233 -13.49 1.77 -3.64
CA GLN A 233 -14.14 1.87 -2.34
C GLN A 233 -13.74 0.68 -1.49
N THR A 234 -13.09 0.94 -0.35
CA THR A 234 -12.53 -0.11 0.50
C THR A 234 -13.14 -0.06 1.90
N THR A 235 -13.60 -1.21 2.39
CA THR A 235 -13.98 -1.44 3.79
C THR A 235 -13.22 -2.63 4.34
N GLY A 236 -13.14 -2.79 5.67
CA GLY A 236 -12.43 -3.92 6.26
C GLY A 236 -11.83 -3.64 7.62
N THR A 237 -11.12 -4.65 8.11
CA THR A 237 -10.46 -4.64 9.42
C THR A 237 -9.08 -5.28 9.33
N THR A 238 -8.15 -4.74 10.09
CA THR A 238 -6.77 -5.24 10.22
C THR A 238 -6.45 -5.47 11.68
N ASN A 239 -5.86 -6.61 12.01
CA ASN A 239 -5.25 -6.86 13.31
C ASN A 239 -3.74 -6.88 13.11
N ALA A 240 -3.02 -6.09 13.91
CA ALA A 240 -1.59 -5.88 13.75
C ALA A 240 -0.88 -5.87 15.11
N LYS A 241 0.39 -6.22 15.06
CA LYS A 241 1.38 -5.89 16.07
C LYS A 241 2.33 -4.88 15.45
N GLY A 242 2.36 -3.69 16.03
CA GLY A 242 3.15 -2.56 15.58
C GLY A 242 4.65 -2.77 15.78
N SER A 243 5.40 -1.84 15.20
CA SER A 243 6.86 -1.77 15.19
C SER A 243 7.46 -1.54 16.58
N ASP A 244 6.66 -1.05 17.53
CA ASP A 244 6.95 -0.89 18.95
C ASP A 244 6.49 -2.08 19.82
N GLY A 245 5.91 -3.11 19.19
CA GLY A 245 5.34 -4.28 19.86
C GLY A 245 3.89 -4.12 20.32
N THR A 246 3.28 -2.95 20.15
CA THR A 246 1.88 -2.69 20.53
C THR A 246 0.92 -3.44 19.61
N GLU A 247 0.04 -4.26 20.18
CA GLU A 247 -1.04 -4.88 19.42
C GLU A 247 -2.20 -3.89 19.23
N PHE A 248 -2.77 -3.84 18.03
CA PHE A 248 -3.89 -2.97 17.71
C PHE A 248 -4.79 -3.55 16.62
N THR A 249 -6.06 -3.12 16.62
CA THR A 249 -7.02 -3.36 15.55
C THR A 249 -7.29 -2.05 14.82
N ALA A 250 -7.25 -2.04 13.50
CA ALA A 250 -7.64 -0.92 12.65
C ALA A 250 -8.90 -1.28 11.85
N THR A 251 -9.99 -0.54 12.04
CA THR A 251 -11.28 -0.79 11.38
C THR A 251 -11.64 0.40 10.51
N ILE A 252 -11.97 0.15 9.24
CA ILE A 252 -12.50 1.19 8.34
C ILE A 252 -13.96 1.47 8.76
N THR A 253 -14.19 2.59 9.44
CA THR A 253 -15.50 3.00 9.97
C THR A 253 -16.32 3.77 8.95
N GLN A 254 -15.66 4.50 8.05
CA GLN A 254 -16.26 5.04 6.84
C GLN A 254 -15.43 4.60 5.65
N THR A 255 -16.11 4.11 4.60
CA THR A 255 -15.49 3.58 3.39
C THR A 255 -14.36 4.48 2.88
N LEU A 256 -13.17 3.89 2.71
CA LEU A 256 -12.04 4.60 2.13
C LEU A 256 -12.26 4.75 0.63
N ILE A 257 -12.09 5.95 0.11
CA ILE A 257 -12.22 6.24 -1.31
C ILE A 257 -10.85 6.58 -1.88
N VAL A 258 -10.45 5.86 -2.92
CA VAL A 258 -9.26 6.17 -3.73
C VAL A 258 -9.72 6.54 -5.13
N LYS A 259 -9.22 7.65 -5.66
CA LYS A 259 -9.51 8.10 -7.01
C LYS A 259 -8.28 7.95 -7.89
N HIS A 260 -8.39 7.25 -9.01
CA HIS A 260 -7.28 7.13 -9.97
C HIS A 260 -6.97 8.47 -10.68
N SER A 261 -7.94 9.39 -10.72
CA SER A 261 -7.73 10.77 -11.18
C SER A 261 -6.72 11.54 -10.33
N CYS A 262 -6.52 11.15 -9.06
CA CYS A 262 -5.50 11.72 -8.19
C CYS A 262 -4.12 11.12 -8.49
N LYS A 263 -3.52 11.54 -9.62
CA LYS A 263 -2.24 11.01 -10.13
C LYS A 263 -1.07 11.16 -9.15
N ASP A 264 -1.08 12.20 -8.33
CA ASP A 264 -0.06 12.43 -7.30
C ASP A 264 -0.33 11.63 -6.01
N ALA A 265 -1.58 11.20 -5.77
CA ALA A 265 -1.97 10.49 -4.56
C ALA A 265 -1.61 9.00 -4.58
N ARG A 266 -1.50 8.39 -5.77
CA ARG A 266 -1.02 7.00 -6.00
C ARG A 266 -1.57 6.00 -4.99
N GLY A 267 -2.90 5.80 -4.98
CA GLY A 267 -3.53 4.83 -4.09
C GLY A 267 -3.82 5.37 -2.68
N PHE A 268 -3.33 6.56 -2.32
CA PHE A 268 -3.68 7.19 -1.04
C PHE A 268 -5.18 7.53 -0.99
N PRO A 269 -5.91 7.16 0.07
CA PRO A 269 -7.31 7.51 0.22
C PRO A 269 -7.49 9.03 0.29
N VAL A 270 -8.51 9.54 -0.39
CA VAL A 270 -8.88 10.97 -0.38
C VAL A 270 -10.07 11.25 0.52
N SER A 271 -10.74 10.20 1.01
CA SER A 271 -11.80 10.32 2.02
C SER A 271 -12.05 8.99 2.72
N GLY A 272 -12.80 9.05 3.82
CA GLY A 272 -13.12 7.92 4.69
C GLY A 272 -12.33 7.95 5.99
N THR A 273 -12.68 7.05 6.92
CA THR A 273 -12.12 7.04 8.27
C THR A 273 -11.72 5.66 8.73
N ILE A 274 -10.61 5.60 9.48
CA ILE A 274 -10.13 4.39 10.15
C ILE A 274 -10.09 4.66 11.65
N GLU A 275 -10.74 3.81 12.41
CA GLU A 275 -10.57 3.72 13.86
C GLU A 275 -9.45 2.74 14.19
N ILE A 276 -8.41 3.21 14.86
CA ILE A 276 -7.28 2.40 15.35
C ILE A 276 -7.42 2.25 16.86
N LYS A 277 -7.58 1.02 17.32
CA LYS A 277 -7.76 0.64 18.71
C LYS A 277 -6.60 -0.24 19.18
N PRO A 278 -5.59 0.34 19.86
CA PRO A 278 -4.59 -0.42 20.60
C PRO A 278 -5.22 -1.32 21.67
N VAL A 279 -4.58 -2.44 22.00
CA VAL A 279 -4.97 -3.29 23.14
C VAL A 279 -4.85 -2.51 24.45
N SER A 280 -3.81 -1.67 24.55
CA SER A 280 -3.60 -0.73 25.65
C SER A 280 -3.38 0.68 25.11
N GLY A 281 -4.11 1.65 25.64
CA GLY A 281 -4.03 3.05 25.24
C GLY A 281 -5.28 3.54 24.52
N ASP A 282 -5.26 4.80 24.11
CA ASP A 282 -6.46 5.47 23.59
C ASP A 282 -6.82 5.03 22.17
N THR A 283 -8.09 5.12 21.80
CA THR A 283 -8.52 4.99 20.41
C THR A 283 -8.05 6.20 19.60
N LYS A 284 -7.61 5.96 18.37
CA LYS A 284 -7.24 7.01 17.41
C LYS A 284 -8.15 6.95 16.19
N ILE A 285 -8.52 8.10 15.67
CA ILE A 285 -9.32 8.22 14.44
C ILE A 285 -8.45 8.88 13.39
N VAL A 286 -8.26 8.19 12.26
CA VAL A 286 -7.61 8.71 11.06
C VAL A 286 -8.69 9.08 10.05
N ASP A 287 -8.75 10.34 9.64
CA ASP A 287 -9.71 10.85 8.65
C ASP A 287 -8.96 11.39 7.43
N TYR A 288 -9.25 10.84 6.25
CA TYR A 288 -8.58 11.17 4.99
C TYR A 288 -9.18 12.38 4.26
N GLY A 289 -10.21 13.01 4.83
CA GLY A 289 -10.76 14.26 4.32
C GLY A 289 -11.98 14.09 3.42
N ASP A 290 -12.18 15.09 2.55
CA ASP A 290 -13.44 15.34 1.84
C ASP A 290 -13.43 14.89 0.36
N GLY A 291 -12.35 14.26 -0.09
CA GLY A 291 -12.19 13.78 -1.45
C GLY A 291 -11.22 14.62 -2.31
N THR A 292 -10.52 15.59 -1.71
CA THR A 292 -9.45 16.37 -2.36
C THR A 292 -8.16 15.56 -2.53
N CYS A 293 -7.42 15.80 -3.63
CA CYS A 293 -6.18 15.08 -3.93
C CYS A 293 -4.95 15.73 -3.28
N ASP A 294 -4.97 16.00 -1.97
CA ASP A 294 -3.95 16.80 -1.28
C ASP A 294 -2.94 15.99 -0.46
N LEU A 295 -3.11 14.66 -0.38
CA LEU A 295 -2.28 13.74 0.42
C LEU A 295 -2.31 14.01 1.92
N LYS A 296 -3.35 14.70 2.40
CA LYS A 296 -3.51 15.03 3.80
C LYS A 296 -4.49 14.11 4.48
N TYR A 297 -4.33 14.01 5.79
CA TYR A 297 -5.23 13.32 6.68
C TYR A 297 -5.13 13.93 8.07
N THR A 298 -6.17 13.77 8.87
CA THR A 298 -6.14 14.20 10.27
C THR A 298 -6.12 12.99 11.19
N VAL A 299 -5.48 13.16 12.34
CA VAL A 299 -5.44 12.16 13.40
C VAL A 299 -6.04 12.78 14.64
N THR A 300 -7.09 12.16 15.16
CA THR A 300 -7.74 12.59 16.41
C THR A 300 -7.48 11.59 17.52
N VAL A 301 -6.96 12.07 18.65
CA VAL A 301 -6.72 11.29 19.87
C VAL A 301 -7.27 12.08 21.06
N ASN A 302 -8.15 11.47 21.86
CA ASN A 302 -8.77 12.14 23.02
C ASN A 302 -9.38 13.53 22.73
N GLY A 303 -9.94 13.69 21.53
CA GLY A 303 -10.54 14.96 21.08
C GLY A 303 -9.54 16.02 20.60
N VAL A 304 -8.24 15.74 20.61
CA VAL A 304 -7.20 16.59 20.01
C VAL A 304 -6.94 16.10 18.59
N THR A 305 -7.04 17.01 17.61
CA THR A 305 -6.85 16.71 16.18
C THR A 305 -5.60 17.37 15.64
N GLU A 306 -4.77 16.60 14.94
CA GLU A 306 -3.58 17.05 14.22
C GLU A 306 -3.69 16.72 12.73
N GLU A 307 -3.34 17.67 11.86
CA GLU A 307 -3.19 17.43 10.42
C GLU A 307 -1.82 16.83 10.11
N LYS A 308 -1.80 15.83 9.23
CA LYS A 308 -0.60 15.17 8.72
C LYS A 308 -0.65 15.12 7.20
N GLU A 309 0.51 15.06 6.56
CA GLU A 309 0.65 14.92 5.11
C GLU A 309 1.53 13.71 4.82
N LYS A 310 1.11 12.88 3.86
CA LYS A 310 1.95 11.80 3.35
C LYS A 310 3.13 12.39 2.60
N THR A 311 4.34 12.03 3.01
CA THR A 311 5.57 12.46 2.31
C THR A 311 5.55 11.97 0.87
N LYS A 312 5.56 12.90 -0.08
CA LYS A 312 5.70 12.57 -1.51
C LYS A 312 7.08 11.96 -1.73
N PRO A 313 7.19 10.83 -2.46
CA PRO A 313 8.49 10.41 -2.96
C PRO A 313 9.05 11.54 -3.84
N GLU A 314 10.23 12.05 -3.51
CA GLU A 314 10.84 13.17 -4.23
C GLU A 314 10.88 12.86 -5.74
N LYS A 315 10.19 13.70 -6.54
CA LYS A 315 10.34 13.66 -7.99
C LYS A 315 11.75 14.15 -8.31
N ARG A 316 12.66 13.24 -8.69
CA ARG A 316 13.97 13.65 -9.23
C ARG A 316 13.75 14.63 -10.39
N LYS A 317 14.35 15.82 -10.28
CA LYS A 317 14.61 16.68 -11.45
C LYS A 317 15.39 15.83 -12.45
N LYS A 318 14.84 15.64 -13.64
CA LYS A 318 15.61 15.08 -14.76
C LYS A 318 16.80 16.02 -14.99
N GLY A 319 18.00 15.52 -14.67
CA GLY A 319 19.25 16.06 -15.20
C GLY A 319 19.49 15.51 -16.60
#